data_AF-A0A931EMU0-F1
#
_entry.id   AF-A0A931EMU0-F1
#
_cell.length_a   1.000
_cell.length_b   1.000
_cell.length_c   1.000
_cell.angle_alpha   90.00
_cell.angle_beta   90.00
_cell.angle_gamma   90.00
#
_symmetry.space_group_name_H-M   'P 1'
#
loop_
_entity.id
_entity.type
_entity.pdbx_description
1 polymer ?
#
loop_
_entity_poly.entity_id
_entity_poly.type
_entity_poly.pdbx_seq_one_letter_code
_entity_poly.pdbx_strand_id
1 'polypeptide(L)'
;MPSLPPTPENLNLAAQIIRSGGLVAFPTETVYGLGANALSAQAVAKIFQAKQRPSFDPLIVHVADRAMLSKVVQEIPPQAEKLMAQFWPGPLTLVLLKSANIPAIVTSGLPTVAVRMPSHPVALELIRRAGVPIAAPSANPFGYLSPTRAEHVERMLGNSVDQILDGGPTEFGVESTIVLLAEKPVLLRPGAVPVEPLEAVLGPLEVRVGESQKPLVPGQLPQHYAPRTPIAIAKPQALPLEARKKAGYLAFRDVPKGFKVVKVLSPTGDLLEAAAHLFEALHQLDCLGLEIIYAEPVPEEGLGRAIMDRLRRAALKD
;
A
#
# COMPACT_ATOMS: atom_id res chain seq x y z
N MET A 1 20.18 -5.12 6.03
CA MET A 1 20.40 -4.06 7.05
C MET A 1 19.30 -4.18 8.11
N PRO A 2 19.61 -4.12 9.42
CA PRO A 2 18.58 -4.13 10.47
C PRO A 2 17.81 -2.80 10.51
N SER A 3 16.57 -2.87 10.97
CA SER A 3 15.71 -1.71 11.24
C SER A 3 16.20 -0.95 12.47
N LEU A 4 15.84 0.33 12.53
CA LEU A 4 16.21 1.24 13.61
C LEU A 4 14.95 1.88 14.21
N PRO A 5 14.86 2.04 15.54
CA PRO A 5 13.74 2.73 16.17
C PRO A 5 13.70 4.22 15.73
N PRO A 6 12.53 4.86 15.66
CA PRO A 6 12.36 6.23 15.17
C PRO A 6 12.71 7.27 16.24
N THR A 7 13.94 7.20 16.79
CA THR A 7 14.46 8.24 17.70
C THR A 7 14.68 9.54 16.93
N PRO A 8 14.76 10.70 17.62
CA PRO A 8 15.07 11.97 16.98
C PRO A 8 16.34 11.93 16.12
N GLU A 9 17.38 11.22 16.55
CA GLU A 9 18.64 11.07 15.83
C GLU A 9 18.43 10.26 14.54
N ASN A 10 17.75 9.11 14.64
CA ASN A 10 17.49 8.24 13.49
C ASN A 10 16.56 8.91 12.46
N LEU A 11 15.59 9.72 12.91
CA LEU A 11 14.73 10.53 12.05
C LEU A 11 15.50 11.66 11.36
N ASN A 12 16.44 12.31 12.05
CA ASN A 12 17.31 13.32 11.46
C ASN A 12 18.22 12.72 10.39
N LEU A 13 18.80 11.54 10.66
CA LEU A 13 19.60 10.81 9.70
C LEU A 13 18.75 10.41 8.47
N ALA A 14 17.57 9.84 8.68
CA ALA A 14 16.65 9.48 7.61
C ALA A 14 16.28 10.68 6.73
N ALA A 15 15.98 11.83 7.35
CA ALA A 15 15.72 13.07 6.65
C ALA A 15 16.92 13.55 5.81
N GLN A 16 18.15 13.42 6.34
CA GLN A 16 19.37 13.73 5.59
C GLN A 16 19.58 12.78 4.41
N ILE A 17 19.32 11.48 4.57
CA ILE A 17 19.36 10.48 3.50
C ILE A 17 18.40 10.86 2.38
N ILE A 18 17.14 11.16 2.70
CA ILE A 18 16.13 11.61 1.72
C ILE A 18 16.60 12.86 0.96
N ARG A 19 17.10 13.89 1.67
CA ARG A 19 17.62 15.11 1.03
C ARG A 19 18.82 14.84 0.12
N SER A 20 19.68 13.90 0.51
CA SER A 20 20.86 13.51 -0.26
C SER A 20 20.53 12.54 -1.41
N GLY A 21 19.25 12.24 -1.64
CA GLY A 21 18.78 11.39 -2.73
C GLY A 21 18.93 9.89 -2.46
N GLY A 22 19.02 9.48 -1.19
CA GLY A 22 18.95 8.09 -0.75
C GLY A 22 17.53 7.59 -0.54
N LEU A 23 17.42 6.34 -0.10
CA LEU A 23 16.19 5.60 0.12
C LEU A 23 15.99 5.29 1.60
N VAL A 24 14.80 5.63 2.12
CA VAL A 24 14.40 5.30 3.49
C VAL A 24 13.11 4.50 3.44
N ALA A 25 13.09 3.33 4.06
CA ALA A 25 11.83 2.64 4.35
C ALA A 25 11.24 3.13 5.68
N PHE A 26 9.95 3.43 5.70
CA PHE A 26 9.30 4.00 6.88
C PHE A 26 7.85 3.49 7.04
N PRO A 27 7.35 3.39 8.27
CA PRO A 27 5.98 2.96 8.56
C PRO A 27 4.98 4.04 8.16
N THR A 28 3.80 3.61 7.72
CA THR A 28 2.58 4.44 7.66
C THR A 28 1.45 3.71 8.40
N GLU A 29 0.27 4.33 8.53
CA GLU A 29 -0.92 3.66 9.06
C GLU A 29 -1.38 2.50 8.16
N THR A 30 -1.03 2.54 6.87
CA THR A 30 -1.45 1.54 5.86
C THR A 30 -0.49 0.37 5.72
N VAL A 31 0.71 0.64 5.21
CA VAL A 31 1.79 -0.31 4.89
C VAL A 31 3.11 0.45 4.97
N TYR A 32 4.25 -0.23 5.10
CA TYR A 32 5.56 0.40 5.02
C TYR A 32 5.82 0.92 3.60
N GLY A 33 6.33 2.14 3.49
CA GLY A 33 6.68 2.80 2.23
C GLY A 33 8.19 2.86 2.00
N LEU A 34 8.63 2.78 0.74
CA LEU A 34 10.02 3.01 0.33
C LEU A 34 10.15 4.42 -0.23
N GLY A 35 10.63 5.35 0.60
CA GLY A 35 10.68 6.78 0.31
C GLY A 35 11.95 7.25 -0.40
N ALA A 36 11.78 8.18 -1.32
CA ALA A 36 12.82 9.06 -1.86
C ALA A 36 12.27 10.48 -2.03
N ASN A 37 13.15 11.47 -2.19
CA ASN A 37 12.74 12.85 -2.48
C ASN A 37 11.96 12.92 -3.81
N ALA A 38 10.68 13.27 -3.75
CA ALA A 38 9.78 13.32 -4.91
C ALA A 38 10.18 14.39 -5.94
N LEU A 39 10.98 15.39 -5.55
CA LEU A 39 11.44 16.46 -6.43
C LEU A 39 12.71 16.09 -7.21
N SER A 40 13.34 14.95 -6.88
CA SER A 40 14.57 14.50 -7.54
C SER A 40 14.31 13.27 -8.40
N ALA A 41 14.39 13.44 -9.72
CA ALA A 41 14.23 12.34 -10.67
C ALA A 41 15.25 11.21 -10.42
N GLN A 42 16.49 11.56 -10.04
CA GLN A 42 17.55 10.60 -9.72
C GLN A 42 17.24 9.81 -8.46
N ALA A 43 16.74 10.46 -7.40
CA ALA A 43 16.36 9.77 -6.17
C ALA A 43 15.18 8.82 -6.41
N VAL A 44 14.18 9.27 -7.18
CA VAL A 44 13.01 8.45 -7.54
C VAL A 44 13.41 7.25 -8.41
N ALA A 45 14.38 7.40 -9.32
CA ALA A 45 14.88 6.28 -10.12
C ALA A 45 15.42 5.12 -9.26
N LYS A 46 16.02 5.44 -8.10
CA LYS A 46 16.48 4.41 -7.15
C LYS A 46 15.34 3.59 -6.57
N ILE A 47 14.14 4.15 -6.38
CA ILE A 47 12.95 3.38 -5.95
C ILE A 47 12.61 2.31 -6.99
N PHE A 48 12.56 2.70 -8.26
CA PHE A 48 12.26 1.78 -9.36
C PHE A 48 13.31 0.67 -9.46
N GLN A 49 14.59 1.03 -9.34
CA GLN A 49 15.71 0.08 -9.34
C GLN A 49 15.63 -0.89 -8.15
N ALA A 50 15.50 -0.38 -6.92
CA ALA A 50 15.48 -1.19 -5.71
C ALA A 50 14.32 -2.20 -5.69
N LYS A 51 13.15 -1.80 -6.22
CA LYS A 51 11.96 -2.65 -6.29
C LYS A 51 11.88 -3.52 -7.54
N GLN A 52 12.75 -3.31 -8.53
CA GLN A 52 12.59 -3.85 -9.89
C GLN A 52 11.18 -3.51 -10.46
N ARG A 53 10.73 -2.29 -10.21
CA ARG A 53 9.41 -1.81 -10.61
C ARG A 53 9.44 -1.29 -12.06
N PRO A 54 8.44 -1.60 -12.90
CA PRO A 54 8.34 -1.01 -14.23
C PRO A 54 8.12 0.50 -14.16
N SER A 55 8.79 1.26 -15.04
CA SER A 55 8.72 2.73 -15.07
C SER A 55 7.37 3.30 -15.50
N PHE A 56 6.44 2.45 -15.96
CA PHE A 56 5.07 2.84 -16.30
C PHE A 56 4.13 2.83 -15.09
N ASP A 57 4.53 2.29 -13.92
CA ASP A 57 3.67 2.23 -12.74
C ASP A 57 3.97 3.40 -11.78
N PRO A 58 3.10 4.43 -11.73
CA PRO A 58 3.37 5.70 -11.05
C PRO A 58 3.51 5.52 -9.52
N LEU A 59 3.98 6.56 -8.83
CA LEU A 59 4.20 6.55 -7.37
C LEU A 59 3.23 7.51 -6.66
N ILE A 60 3.00 7.25 -5.37
CA ILE A 60 2.27 8.17 -4.48
C ILE A 60 3.26 9.12 -3.80
N VAL A 61 2.98 10.41 -3.87
CA VAL A 61 3.71 11.46 -3.18
C VAL A 61 3.10 11.71 -1.82
N HIS A 62 3.92 11.66 -0.77
CA HIS A 62 3.53 11.92 0.60
C HIS A 62 3.94 13.34 1.00
N VAL A 63 3.00 14.05 1.64
CA VAL A 63 3.18 15.43 2.13
C VAL A 63 2.84 15.51 3.62
N ALA A 64 3.34 16.54 4.31
CA ALA A 64 3.08 16.74 5.75
C ALA A 64 2.21 17.96 6.08
N ASP A 65 2.00 18.84 5.10
CA ASP A 65 1.22 20.08 5.25
C ASP A 65 0.74 20.62 3.88
N ARG A 66 -0.10 21.65 3.94
CA ARG A 66 -0.70 22.29 2.76
C ARG A 66 0.33 23.04 1.91
N ALA A 67 1.37 23.61 2.51
CA ALA A 67 2.41 24.32 1.77
C ALA A 67 3.23 23.36 0.89
N MET A 68 3.49 22.15 1.38
CA MET A 68 4.13 21.09 0.63
C MET A 68 3.19 20.54 -0.45
N LEU A 69 1.89 20.37 -0.17
CA LEU A 69 0.89 19.99 -1.18
C LEU A 69 0.89 20.95 -2.38
N SER A 70 0.92 22.27 -2.14
CA SER A 70 0.98 23.28 -3.20
C SER A 70 2.23 23.19 -4.08
N LYS A 71 3.30 22.50 -3.63
CA LYS A 71 4.47 22.22 -4.48
C LYS A 71 4.23 21.03 -5.40
N VAL A 72 3.32 20.12 -5.06
CA VAL A 72 3.08 18.83 -5.75
C VAL A 72 1.98 18.94 -6.81
N VAL A 73 0.92 19.69 -6.53
CA VAL A 73 -0.27 19.78 -7.40
C VAL A 73 -0.42 21.18 -8.01
N GLN A 74 -1.03 21.27 -9.19
CA GLN A 74 -1.29 22.54 -9.87
C GLN A 74 -2.43 23.31 -9.18
N GLU A 75 -3.50 22.61 -8.83
CA GLU A 75 -4.67 23.17 -8.15
C GLU A 75 -5.31 22.12 -7.24
N ILE A 76 -6.11 22.59 -6.28
CA ILE A 76 -6.86 21.75 -5.36
C ILE A 76 -8.35 22.03 -5.62
N PRO A 77 -9.09 21.11 -6.26
CA PRO A 77 -10.51 21.32 -6.53
C PRO A 77 -11.34 21.30 -5.23
N PRO A 78 -12.52 21.95 -5.20
CA PRO A 78 -13.37 21.99 -4.00
C PRO A 78 -13.74 20.60 -3.43
N GLN A 79 -13.89 19.60 -4.30
CA GLN A 79 -14.13 18.22 -3.88
C GLN A 79 -12.93 17.61 -3.15
N ALA A 80 -11.70 17.93 -3.57
CA ALA A 80 -10.50 17.50 -2.87
C ALA A 80 -10.39 18.16 -1.49
N GLU A 81 -10.70 19.46 -1.37
CA GLU A 81 -10.73 20.14 -0.06
C GLU A 81 -11.69 19.46 0.93
N LYS A 82 -12.90 19.09 0.48
CA LYS A 82 -13.87 18.37 1.31
C LYS A 82 -13.35 17.02 1.80
N LEU A 83 -12.73 16.24 0.92
CA LEU A 83 -12.16 14.94 1.28
C LEU A 83 -10.95 15.09 2.20
N MET A 84 -10.05 16.02 1.93
CA MET A 84 -8.88 16.26 2.79
C MET A 84 -9.32 16.69 4.19
N ALA A 85 -10.33 17.55 4.31
CA ALA A 85 -10.84 17.99 5.61
C ALA A 85 -11.37 16.85 6.50
N GLN A 86 -11.82 15.74 5.90
CA GLN A 86 -12.37 14.60 6.63
C GLN A 86 -11.39 13.43 6.78
N PHE A 87 -10.57 13.18 5.77
CA PHE A 87 -9.77 11.97 5.67
C PHE A 87 -8.26 12.21 5.75
N TRP A 88 -7.79 13.47 5.81
CA TRP A 88 -6.37 13.81 5.99
C TRP A 88 -6.10 14.47 7.35
N PRO A 89 -4.98 14.13 8.01
CA PRO A 89 -4.06 13.03 7.68
C PRO A 89 -4.76 11.66 7.75
N GLY A 90 -4.45 10.75 6.82
CA GLY A 90 -5.07 9.43 6.80
C GLY A 90 -4.93 8.66 5.49
N PRO A 91 -5.60 7.49 5.39
CA PRO A 91 -5.33 6.52 4.34
C PRO A 91 -6.11 6.79 3.04
N LEU A 92 -6.34 8.06 2.71
CA LEU A 92 -6.92 8.49 1.44
C LEU A 92 -5.84 9.09 0.54
N THR A 93 -5.79 8.66 -0.71
CA THR A 93 -4.93 9.22 -1.75
C THR A 93 -5.78 9.87 -2.83
N LEU A 94 -5.42 11.09 -3.20
CA LEU A 94 -6.12 11.86 -4.22
C LEU A 94 -5.25 11.95 -5.47
N VAL A 95 -5.84 11.72 -6.64
CA VAL A 95 -5.16 11.92 -7.92
C VAL A 95 -5.62 13.25 -8.51
N LEU A 96 -4.68 14.18 -8.60
CA LEU A 96 -4.88 15.58 -8.99
C LEU A 96 -3.96 15.96 -10.14
N LEU A 97 -4.21 17.09 -10.79
CA LEU A 97 -3.27 17.64 -11.79
C LEU A 97 -1.93 17.97 -11.13
N LYS A 98 -0.84 17.47 -11.71
CA LYS A 98 0.50 17.64 -11.14
C LYS A 98 1.07 19.02 -11.41
N SER A 99 1.87 19.54 -10.48
CA SER A 99 2.65 20.76 -10.74
C SER A 99 3.84 20.48 -11.67
N ALA A 100 4.47 21.55 -12.18
CA ALA A 100 5.72 21.45 -12.94
C ALA A 100 6.90 20.95 -12.09
N ASN A 101 6.84 21.04 -10.75
CA ASN A 101 7.92 20.61 -9.86
C ASN A 101 8.04 19.09 -9.78
N ILE A 102 6.99 18.35 -10.13
CA ILE A 102 6.98 16.88 -10.06
C ILE A 102 7.60 16.29 -11.34
N PRO A 103 8.75 15.61 -11.23
CA PRO A 103 9.40 14.96 -12.36
C PRO A 103 8.51 13.87 -12.98
N ALA A 104 8.60 13.70 -14.31
CA ALA A 104 7.78 12.74 -15.04
C ALA A 104 7.92 11.29 -14.55
N ILE A 105 9.08 10.90 -14.02
CA ILE A 105 9.31 9.55 -13.47
C ILE A 105 8.42 9.24 -12.26
N VAL A 106 7.97 10.25 -11.50
CA VAL A 106 7.04 10.04 -10.38
C VAL A 106 5.66 9.62 -10.89
N THR A 107 5.23 10.19 -12.02
CA THR A 107 3.88 10.02 -12.56
C THR A 107 3.84 9.12 -13.79
N SER A 108 4.96 8.46 -14.13
CA SER A 108 5.08 7.68 -15.37
C SER A 108 4.74 8.48 -16.64
N GLY A 109 4.99 9.79 -16.62
CA GLY A 109 4.66 10.71 -17.71
C GLY A 109 3.21 11.21 -17.72
N LEU A 110 2.35 10.78 -16.80
CA LEU A 110 0.96 11.23 -16.70
C LEU A 110 0.89 12.71 -16.28
N PRO A 111 -0.18 13.44 -16.69
CA PRO A 111 -0.42 14.82 -16.27
C PRO A 111 -0.90 14.91 -14.81
N THR A 112 -1.25 13.79 -14.19
CA THR A 112 -1.75 13.70 -12.82
C THR A 112 -0.71 13.11 -11.87
N VAL A 113 -0.84 13.44 -10.59
CA VAL A 113 -0.03 12.90 -9.49
C VAL A 113 -0.95 12.38 -8.40
N ALA A 114 -0.63 11.20 -7.86
CA ALA A 114 -1.27 10.67 -6.68
C ALA A 114 -0.60 11.24 -5.42
N VAL A 115 -1.36 11.87 -4.54
CA VAL A 115 -0.86 12.53 -3.33
C VAL A 115 -1.64 12.09 -2.09
N ARG A 116 -0.95 11.97 -0.95
CA ARG A 116 -1.53 11.62 0.36
C ARG A 116 -0.80 12.34 1.49
N MET A 117 -1.53 12.66 2.55
CA MET A 117 -0.95 13.04 3.85
C MET A 117 -1.13 11.86 4.82
N PRO A 118 -0.08 11.06 5.13
CA PRO A 118 -0.22 9.88 5.99
C PRO A 118 -0.54 10.30 7.43
N SER A 119 -1.32 9.50 8.17
CA SER A 119 -1.64 9.78 9.59
C SER A 119 -0.63 9.20 10.60
N HIS A 120 0.44 8.57 10.12
CA HIS A 120 1.44 7.97 11.00
C HIS A 120 2.45 9.02 11.54
N PRO A 121 2.66 9.10 12.87
CA PRO A 121 3.57 10.10 13.47
C PRO A 121 4.99 10.05 12.90
N VAL A 122 5.56 8.85 12.75
CA VAL A 122 6.91 8.67 12.18
C VAL A 122 7.00 9.14 10.73
N ALA A 123 5.98 8.86 9.91
CA ALA A 123 5.95 9.29 8.50
C ALA A 123 5.88 10.81 8.39
N LEU A 124 4.94 11.43 9.11
CA LEU A 124 4.77 12.88 9.13
C LEU A 124 6.04 13.58 9.61
N GLU A 125 6.65 13.08 10.69
CA GLU A 125 7.86 13.68 11.25
C GLU A 125 9.06 13.53 10.32
N LEU A 126 9.22 12.38 9.65
CA LEU A 126 10.23 12.19 8.61
C LEU A 126 10.05 13.21 7.47
N ILE A 127 8.83 13.36 6.95
CA ILE A 127 8.54 14.28 5.84
C ILE A 127 8.81 15.72 6.25
N ARG A 128 8.40 16.14 7.46
CA ARG A 128 8.66 17.48 8.00
C ARG A 128 10.17 17.75 8.13
N ARG A 129 10.91 16.82 8.73
CA ARG A 129 12.36 16.95 8.91
C ARG A 129 13.11 16.92 7.59
N ALA A 130 12.64 16.14 6.61
CA ALA A 130 13.21 16.11 5.27
C ALA A 130 13.03 17.46 4.56
N GLY A 131 11.91 18.15 4.80
CA GLY A 131 11.59 19.45 4.20
C GLY A 131 11.16 19.36 2.73
N VAL A 132 10.92 18.15 2.23
CA VAL A 132 10.56 17.84 0.84
C VAL A 132 9.45 16.79 0.80
N PRO A 133 8.58 16.80 -0.23
CA PRO A 133 7.63 15.71 -0.44
C PRO A 133 8.37 14.40 -0.74
N ILE A 134 7.83 13.28 -0.25
CA ILE A 134 8.46 11.96 -0.37
C ILE A 134 7.63 11.07 -1.28
N ALA A 135 8.19 10.66 -2.43
CA ALA A 135 7.57 9.64 -3.27
C ALA A 135 7.80 8.28 -2.61
N ALA A 136 6.74 7.52 -2.34
CA ALA A 136 6.86 6.23 -1.67
C ALA A 136 5.77 5.23 -2.14
N PRO A 137 6.10 4.20 -2.93
CA PRO A 137 5.29 2.99 -3.03
C PRO A 137 5.51 2.10 -1.80
N SER A 138 4.81 0.98 -1.71
CA SER A 138 5.05 -0.05 -0.68
C SER A 138 6.51 -0.55 -0.67
N ALA A 139 7.07 -0.91 0.47
CA ALA A 139 8.49 -1.27 0.63
C ALA A 139 8.81 -2.77 0.37
N ASN A 140 8.35 -3.30 -0.77
CA ASN A 140 8.61 -4.66 -1.24
C ASN A 140 9.09 -4.71 -2.70
N PRO A 141 9.72 -5.80 -3.17
CA PRO A 141 9.89 -6.06 -4.60
C PRO A 141 8.55 -5.98 -5.33
N PHE A 142 8.56 -5.44 -6.53
CA PHE A 142 7.37 -5.23 -7.33
C PHE A 142 6.58 -6.53 -7.54
N GLY A 143 5.25 -6.46 -7.41
CA GLY A 143 4.35 -7.62 -7.56
C GLY A 143 4.16 -8.46 -6.29
N TYR A 144 5.07 -8.38 -5.31
CA TYR A 144 5.00 -9.19 -4.08
C TYR A 144 4.11 -8.58 -2.98
N LEU A 145 3.92 -9.34 -1.89
CA LEU A 145 3.21 -8.93 -0.68
C LEU A 145 3.72 -7.59 -0.13
N SER A 146 2.78 -6.72 0.26
CA SER A 146 3.09 -5.43 0.88
C SER A 146 3.55 -5.61 2.33
N PRO A 147 4.58 -4.89 2.77
CA PRO A 147 5.10 -5.01 4.13
C PRO A 147 4.25 -4.23 5.13
N THR A 148 3.77 -4.92 6.16
CA THR A 148 3.07 -4.32 7.32
C THR A 148 3.92 -4.20 8.58
N ARG A 149 5.20 -4.58 8.51
CA ARG A 149 6.18 -4.50 9.61
C ARG A 149 7.59 -4.27 9.05
N ALA A 150 8.50 -3.79 9.89
CA ALA A 150 9.88 -3.54 9.47
C ALA A 150 10.60 -4.83 9.05
N GLU A 151 10.36 -5.94 9.74
CA GLU A 151 10.98 -7.25 9.47
C GLU A 151 10.62 -7.75 8.05
N HIS A 152 9.44 -7.40 7.54
CA HIS A 152 9.05 -7.67 6.17
C HIS A 152 9.95 -6.91 5.17
N VAL A 153 10.22 -5.62 5.44
CA VAL A 153 11.09 -4.80 4.61
C VAL A 153 12.53 -5.32 4.65
N GLU A 154 13.06 -5.65 5.82
CA GLU A 154 14.41 -6.19 5.98
C GLU A 154 14.64 -7.42 5.09
N ARG A 155 13.72 -8.38 5.17
CA ARG A 155 13.80 -9.64 4.43
C ARG A 155 13.69 -9.44 2.92
N MET A 156 12.91 -8.45 2.49
CA MET A 156 12.57 -8.28 1.08
C MET A 156 13.47 -7.29 0.33
N LEU A 157 13.87 -6.19 0.98
CA LEU A 157 14.60 -5.08 0.39
C LEU A 157 15.84 -4.65 1.18
N GLY A 158 16.16 -5.26 2.33
CA GLY A 158 17.12 -4.70 3.30
C GLY A 158 18.56 -4.42 2.80
N ASN A 159 18.95 -4.87 1.60
CA ASN A 159 20.25 -4.54 0.98
C ASN A 159 20.16 -3.41 -0.06
N SER A 160 18.95 -2.98 -0.40
CA SER A 160 18.63 -1.98 -1.42
C SER A 160 18.11 -0.67 -0.82
N VAL A 161 18.20 -0.51 0.50
CA VAL A 161 17.66 0.64 1.26
C VAL A 161 18.76 1.18 2.17
N ASP A 162 18.88 2.51 2.29
CA ASP A 162 19.92 3.15 3.10
C ASP A 162 19.56 3.20 4.59
N GLN A 163 18.26 3.18 4.93
CA GLN A 163 17.77 3.07 6.30
C GLN A 163 16.34 2.50 6.37
N ILE A 164 16.04 1.70 7.39
CA ILE A 164 14.68 1.22 7.69
C ILE A 164 14.30 1.76 9.08
N LEU A 165 13.23 2.55 9.16
CA LEU A 165 12.65 3.01 10.42
C LEU A 165 11.62 2.00 10.92
N ASP A 166 11.73 1.54 12.16
CA ASP A 166 10.85 0.57 12.77
C ASP A 166 9.81 1.23 13.67
N GLY A 167 8.60 1.45 13.14
CA GLY A 167 7.46 1.94 13.92
C GLY A 167 6.54 0.85 14.44
N GLY A 168 6.95 -0.42 14.42
CA GLY A 168 6.08 -1.54 14.72
C GLY A 168 5.10 -1.88 13.59
N PRO A 169 4.05 -2.67 13.89
CA PRO A 169 3.06 -3.08 12.89
C PRO A 169 2.17 -1.92 12.44
N THR A 170 1.77 -1.93 11.17
CA THR A 170 0.82 -0.96 10.61
C THR A 170 -0.61 -1.23 11.06
N GLU A 171 -1.40 -0.17 11.24
CA GLU A 171 -2.77 -0.25 11.79
C GLU A 171 -3.79 -0.90 10.85
N PHE A 172 -3.85 -0.47 9.58
CA PHE A 172 -4.88 -0.93 8.64
C PHE A 172 -4.49 -2.19 7.87
N GLY A 173 -3.20 -2.45 7.68
CA GLY A 173 -2.68 -3.64 6.98
C GLY A 173 -3.02 -3.75 5.49
N VAL A 174 -3.71 -2.76 4.91
CA VAL A 174 -3.96 -2.61 3.47
C VAL A 174 -3.64 -1.18 3.03
N GLU A 175 -3.32 -1.00 1.75
CA GLU A 175 -2.94 0.30 1.21
C GLU A 175 -4.09 1.31 1.22
N SER A 176 -3.74 2.59 1.02
CA SER A 176 -4.71 3.68 0.92
C SER A 176 -5.73 3.50 -0.19
N THR A 177 -6.93 4.01 0.04
CA THR A 177 -7.95 4.16 -1.01
C THR A 177 -7.52 5.26 -1.97
N ILE A 178 -7.71 5.07 -3.27
CA ILE A 178 -7.30 6.05 -4.29
C ILE A 178 -8.50 6.56 -5.07
N VAL A 179 -8.71 7.88 -5.05
CA VAL A 179 -9.79 8.57 -5.78
C VAL A 179 -9.19 9.55 -6.79
N LEU A 180 -9.64 9.45 -8.04
CA LEU A 180 -9.35 10.43 -9.08
C LEU A 180 -10.27 11.65 -8.93
N LEU A 181 -9.68 12.84 -8.92
CA LEU A 181 -10.40 14.12 -8.86
C LEU A 181 -9.89 15.15 -9.88
N ALA A 182 -8.95 14.77 -10.75
CA ALA A 182 -8.51 15.63 -11.86
C ALA A 182 -9.58 15.80 -12.95
N GLU A 183 -10.59 14.94 -12.95
CA GLU A 183 -11.76 14.98 -13.83
C GLU A 183 -13.01 14.60 -13.00
N LYS A 184 -13.91 13.78 -13.55
CA LYS A 184 -15.03 13.20 -12.79
C LYS A 184 -14.50 12.32 -11.63
N PRO A 185 -15.06 12.40 -10.42
CA PRO A 185 -14.71 11.53 -9.30
C PRO A 185 -14.83 10.04 -9.65
N VAL A 186 -13.72 9.30 -9.51
CA VAL A 186 -13.67 7.85 -9.75
C VAL A 186 -12.85 7.17 -8.66
N LEU A 187 -13.39 6.09 -8.09
CA LEU A 187 -12.62 5.20 -7.22
C LEU A 187 -11.72 4.31 -8.09
N LEU A 188 -10.41 4.54 -8.01
CA LEU A 188 -9.40 3.82 -8.80
C LEU A 188 -8.84 2.59 -8.08
N ARG A 189 -8.84 2.60 -6.74
CA ARG A 189 -8.37 1.48 -5.92
C ARG A 189 -9.08 1.46 -4.56
N PRO A 190 -9.74 0.34 -4.18
CA PRO A 190 -10.24 0.17 -2.81
C PRO A 190 -9.08 -0.02 -1.84
N GLY A 191 -9.21 0.54 -0.65
CA GLY A 191 -8.18 0.51 0.38
C GLY A 191 -8.77 0.76 1.76
N ALA A 192 -7.94 1.28 2.66
CA ALA A 192 -8.28 1.47 4.07
C ALA A 192 -9.39 2.51 4.36
N VAL A 193 -9.79 3.33 3.40
CA VAL A 193 -11.04 4.12 3.48
C VAL A 193 -12.12 3.40 2.67
N PRO A 194 -13.19 2.91 3.30
CA PRO A 194 -14.35 2.36 2.60
C PRO A 194 -14.96 3.33 1.58
N VAL A 195 -15.71 2.82 0.60
CA VAL A 195 -16.30 3.67 -0.44
C VAL A 195 -17.46 4.50 0.10
N GLU A 196 -18.19 3.98 1.08
CA GLU A 196 -19.43 4.52 1.59
C GLU A 196 -19.23 5.91 2.24
N PRO A 197 -18.21 6.14 3.10
CA PRO A 197 -17.87 7.48 3.59
C PRO A 197 -17.45 8.46 2.47
N LEU A 198 -16.84 7.97 1.38
CA LEU A 198 -16.45 8.83 0.27
C LEU A 198 -17.67 9.28 -0.53
N GLU A 199 -18.63 8.38 -0.75
CA GLU A 199 -19.89 8.68 -1.43
C GLU A 199 -20.77 9.65 -0.62
N ALA A 200 -20.71 9.59 0.71
CA ALA A 200 -21.38 10.57 1.56
C ALA A 200 -20.87 12.01 1.34
N VAL A 201 -19.62 12.18 0.89
CA VAL A 201 -19.01 13.50 0.61
C VAL A 201 -19.18 13.93 -0.84
N LEU A 202 -19.03 12.99 -1.78
CA LEU A 202 -18.94 13.26 -3.21
C LEU A 202 -20.23 12.97 -4.00
N GLY A 203 -21.17 12.24 -3.39
CA GLY A 203 -22.22 11.53 -4.12
C GLY A 203 -21.72 10.20 -4.67
N PRO A 204 -22.58 9.45 -5.40
CA PRO A 204 -22.25 8.13 -5.94
C PRO A 204 -20.95 8.13 -6.76
N LEU A 205 -20.07 7.18 -6.47
CA LEU A 205 -18.76 7.08 -7.12
C LEU A 205 -18.76 5.98 -8.17
N GLU A 206 -18.21 6.33 -9.34
CA GLU A 206 -17.88 5.32 -10.33
C GLU A 206 -16.67 4.52 -9.87
N VAL A 207 -16.74 3.19 -9.94
CA VAL A 207 -15.68 2.28 -9.50
C VAL A 207 -14.99 1.70 -10.72
N ARG A 208 -13.70 2.04 -10.93
CA ARG A 208 -12.87 1.52 -12.03
C ARG A 208 -11.66 0.77 -11.47
N VAL A 209 -11.85 -0.50 -11.17
CA VAL A 209 -10.84 -1.36 -10.55
C VAL A 209 -10.36 -2.41 -11.54
N GLY A 210 -9.07 -2.38 -11.90
CA GLY A 210 -8.42 -3.49 -12.64
C GLY A 210 -8.52 -3.52 -14.16
N GLU A 211 -8.75 -2.38 -14.84
CA GLU A 211 -9.09 -2.38 -16.28
C GLU A 211 -7.98 -1.94 -17.25
N SER A 212 -6.73 -1.70 -16.81
CA SER A 212 -5.72 -1.10 -17.70
C SER A 212 -4.32 -1.71 -17.62
N GLN A 213 -3.75 -2.04 -18.79
CA GLN A 213 -2.33 -2.33 -18.97
C GLN A 213 -1.43 -1.10 -18.75
N LYS A 214 -2.02 0.12 -18.75
CA LYS A 214 -1.36 1.38 -18.39
C LYS A 214 -2.00 1.94 -17.11
N PRO A 215 -1.44 1.62 -15.93
CA PRO A 215 -2.04 2.04 -14.66
C PRO A 215 -2.00 3.56 -14.52
N LEU A 216 -3.10 4.15 -14.03
CA LEU A 216 -3.14 5.56 -13.63
C LEU A 216 -2.56 5.75 -12.22
N VAL A 217 -2.62 4.69 -11.40
CA VAL A 217 -2.18 4.66 -10.00
C VAL A 217 -1.60 3.30 -9.63
N PRO A 218 -0.77 3.21 -8.56
CA PRO A 218 -0.24 1.93 -8.11
C PRO A 218 -1.32 0.88 -7.79
N GLY A 219 -1.05 -0.37 -8.15
CA GLY A 219 -1.89 -1.52 -7.78
C GLY A 219 -3.10 -1.75 -8.68
N GLN A 220 -3.16 -1.13 -9.86
CA GLN A 220 -4.20 -1.41 -10.86
C GLN A 220 -3.87 -2.58 -11.79
N LEU A 221 -2.62 -3.06 -11.79
CA LEU A 221 -2.21 -4.18 -12.63
C LEU A 221 -2.90 -5.48 -12.21
N PRO A 222 -3.25 -6.37 -13.16
CA PRO A 222 -3.98 -7.59 -12.88
C PRO A 222 -3.30 -8.45 -11.80
N GLN A 223 -2.00 -8.66 -11.92
CA GLN A 223 -1.22 -9.42 -10.95
C GLN A 223 -0.45 -8.46 -10.03
N HIS A 224 -0.70 -8.58 -8.73
CA HIS A 224 -0.03 -7.80 -7.69
C HIS A 224 -0.31 -8.46 -6.32
N TYR A 225 0.51 -8.17 -5.31
CA TYR A 225 0.36 -8.72 -3.95
C TYR A 225 0.56 -10.24 -3.87
N ALA A 226 1.27 -10.84 -4.82
CA ALA A 226 1.45 -12.29 -4.87
C ALA A 226 2.45 -12.76 -3.81
N PRO A 227 2.10 -13.76 -2.97
CA PRO A 227 3.09 -14.55 -2.25
C PRO A 227 3.96 -15.35 -3.23
N ARG A 228 5.11 -15.84 -2.77
CA ARG A 228 5.92 -16.82 -3.55
C ARG A 228 5.19 -18.16 -3.65
N THR A 229 4.51 -18.52 -2.58
CA THR A 229 3.62 -19.68 -2.51
C THR A 229 2.38 -19.40 -3.35
N PRO A 230 1.97 -20.31 -4.26
CA PRO A 230 0.74 -20.14 -5.02
C PRO A 230 -0.46 -19.90 -4.11
N ILE A 231 -1.37 -19.02 -4.51
CA ILE A 231 -2.59 -18.73 -3.75
C ILE A 231 -3.83 -18.92 -4.62
N ALA A 232 -4.91 -19.44 -4.01
CA ALA A 232 -6.22 -19.57 -4.63
C ALA A 232 -7.33 -19.19 -3.63
N ILE A 233 -8.43 -18.63 -4.13
CA ILE A 233 -9.59 -18.31 -3.29
C ILE A 233 -10.54 -19.50 -3.29
N ALA A 234 -10.81 -20.06 -2.11
CA ALA A 234 -11.75 -21.17 -1.95
C ALA A 234 -12.27 -21.26 -0.52
N LYS A 235 -13.56 -21.56 -0.37
CA LYS A 235 -14.14 -21.97 0.91
C LYS A 235 -13.66 -23.36 1.28
N PRO A 236 -13.53 -23.71 2.57
CA PRO A 236 -12.93 -24.98 2.95
C PRO A 236 -13.79 -26.16 2.47
N GLN A 237 -15.12 -26.03 2.44
CA GLN A 237 -16.06 -27.08 1.99
C GLN A 237 -15.89 -27.43 0.50
N ALA A 238 -15.35 -26.52 -0.31
CA ALA A 238 -15.11 -26.75 -1.74
C ALA A 238 -13.82 -27.55 -2.01
N LEU A 239 -12.99 -27.78 -0.99
CA LEU A 239 -11.68 -28.42 -1.13
C LEU A 239 -11.71 -29.87 -0.63
N PRO A 240 -11.18 -30.84 -1.39
CA PRO A 240 -11.04 -32.22 -0.93
C PRO A 240 -10.00 -32.32 0.18
N LEU A 241 -10.17 -33.26 1.12
CA LEU A 241 -9.31 -33.38 2.31
C LEU A 241 -7.83 -33.55 1.98
N GLU A 242 -7.51 -34.28 0.91
CA GLU A 242 -6.12 -34.47 0.45
C GLU A 242 -5.44 -33.17 0.01
N ALA A 243 -6.17 -32.25 -0.62
CA ALA A 243 -5.64 -30.93 -0.97
C ALA A 243 -5.40 -30.08 0.29
N ARG A 244 -6.26 -30.21 1.31
CA ARG A 244 -6.12 -29.46 2.56
C ARG A 244 -4.84 -29.84 3.31
N LYS A 245 -4.52 -31.13 3.40
CA LYS A 245 -3.34 -31.64 4.17
C LYS A 245 -2.00 -31.05 3.72
N LYS A 246 -1.92 -30.56 2.48
CA LYS A 246 -0.71 -30.00 1.86
C LYS A 246 -0.71 -28.47 1.82
N ALA A 247 -1.83 -27.85 2.18
CA ALA A 247 -2.05 -26.42 2.03
C ALA A 247 -2.01 -25.66 3.36
N GLY A 248 -1.62 -24.40 3.28
CA GLY A 248 -1.98 -23.42 4.30
C GLY A 248 -3.36 -22.84 4.00
N TYR A 249 -4.04 -22.39 5.04
CA TYR A 249 -5.35 -21.76 4.91
C TYR A 249 -5.38 -20.41 5.61
N LEU A 250 -5.82 -19.39 4.87
CA LEU A 250 -6.12 -18.08 5.40
C LEU A 250 -7.63 -18.01 5.64
N ALA A 251 -8.05 -18.24 6.87
CA ALA A 251 -9.45 -18.23 7.26
C ALA A 251 -9.92 -16.83 7.61
N PHE A 252 -11.19 -16.54 7.35
CA PHE A 252 -11.77 -15.28 7.80
C PHE A 252 -11.97 -15.30 9.32
N ARG A 253 -12.69 -16.30 9.84
CA ARG A 253 -13.11 -16.36 11.26
C ARG A 253 -12.76 -17.67 11.95
N ASP A 254 -13.23 -18.78 11.40
CA ASP A 254 -13.14 -20.08 12.06
C ASP A 254 -11.90 -20.85 11.59
N VAL A 255 -11.41 -21.77 12.42
CA VAL A 255 -10.28 -22.64 12.06
C VAL A 255 -10.81 -23.93 11.41
N PRO A 256 -10.75 -24.08 10.06
CA PRO A 256 -11.16 -25.33 9.43
C PRO A 256 -10.17 -26.46 9.72
N LYS A 257 -10.70 -27.69 9.83
CA LYS A 257 -9.89 -28.90 10.00
C LYS A 257 -9.25 -29.36 8.69
N GLY A 258 -8.11 -30.04 8.83
CA GLY A 258 -7.45 -30.77 7.75
C GLY A 258 -6.38 -29.99 7.00
N PHE A 259 -6.14 -28.72 7.35
CA PHE A 259 -5.04 -27.93 6.79
C PHE A 259 -3.75 -28.09 7.58
N LYS A 260 -2.59 -27.95 6.91
CA LYS A 260 -1.28 -28.04 7.56
C LYS A 260 -1.06 -26.91 8.56
N VAL A 261 -1.53 -25.73 8.19
CA VAL A 261 -1.50 -24.51 9.02
C VAL A 261 -2.70 -23.65 8.66
N VAL A 262 -3.30 -23.03 9.67
CA VAL A 262 -4.38 -22.07 9.49
C VAL A 262 -3.98 -20.75 10.13
N LYS A 263 -4.18 -19.64 9.42
CA LYS A 263 -4.13 -18.29 9.97
C LYS A 263 -5.53 -17.69 9.90
N VAL A 264 -6.02 -17.19 11.03
CA VAL A 264 -7.33 -16.54 11.13
C VAL A 264 -7.12 -15.05 11.04
N LEU A 265 -7.84 -14.39 10.12
CA LEU A 265 -7.77 -12.95 9.93
C LEU A 265 -8.50 -12.19 11.03
N SER A 266 -9.70 -12.63 11.40
CA SER A 266 -10.54 -11.95 12.37
C SER A 266 -11.45 -12.94 13.11
N PRO A 267 -11.07 -13.40 14.31
CA PRO A 267 -11.94 -14.27 15.12
C PRO A 267 -13.30 -13.63 15.42
N THR A 268 -13.35 -12.29 15.51
CA THR A 268 -14.58 -11.52 15.76
C THR A 268 -15.48 -11.41 14.52
N GLY A 269 -14.91 -11.55 13.32
CA GLY A 269 -15.57 -11.26 12.05
C GLY A 269 -15.56 -9.78 11.66
N ASP A 270 -14.82 -8.95 12.40
CA ASP A 270 -14.57 -7.56 12.04
C ASP A 270 -13.63 -7.44 10.83
N LEU A 271 -14.02 -6.62 9.86
CA LEU A 271 -13.29 -6.46 8.59
C LEU A 271 -12.06 -5.55 8.72
N LEU A 272 -12.02 -4.65 9.72
CA LEU A 272 -10.84 -3.85 10.00
C LEU A 272 -9.73 -4.72 10.60
N GLU A 273 -10.06 -5.55 11.57
CA GLU A 273 -9.18 -6.59 12.11
C GLU A 273 -8.67 -7.51 10.99
N ALA A 274 -9.56 -7.97 10.12
CA ALA A 274 -9.18 -8.85 9.01
C ALA A 274 -8.21 -8.18 8.02
N ALA A 275 -8.42 -6.90 7.71
CA ALA A 275 -7.52 -6.13 6.85
C ALA A 275 -6.15 -5.93 7.51
N ALA A 276 -6.13 -5.58 8.81
CA ALA A 276 -4.90 -5.37 9.58
C ALA A 276 -4.01 -6.62 9.61
N HIS A 277 -4.62 -7.80 9.71
CA HIS A 277 -3.91 -9.08 9.77
C HIS A 277 -3.60 -9.69 8.40
N LEU A 278 -4.15 -9.16 7.29
CA LEU A 278 -4.09 -9.80 5.98
C LEU A 278 -2.66 -10.10 5.51
N PHE A 279 -1.84 -9.06 5.33
CA PHE A 279 -0.49 -9.25 4.81
C PHE A 279 0.46 -9.90 5.81
N GLU A 280 0.26 -9.69 7.12
CA GLU A 280 1.02 -10.40 8.16
C GLU A 280 0.79 -11.92 8.05
N ALA A 281 -0.48 -12.34 8.01
CA ALA A 281 -0.82 -13.74 7.91
C ALA A 281 -0.33 -14.37 6.59
N LEU A 282 -0.43 -13.63 5.48
CA LEU A 282 0.13 -14.06 4.19
C LEU A 282 1.66 -14.20 4.24
N HIS A 283 2.37 -13.22 4.82
CA HIS A 283 3.83 -13.31 5.00
C HIS A 283 4.23 -14.51 5.87
N GLN A 284 3.48 -14.80 6.93
CA GLN A 284 3.71 -15.97 7.78
C GLN A 284 3.51 -17.27 7.02
N LEU A 285 2.42 -17.40 6.25
CA LEU A 285 2.14 -18.58 5.43
C LEU A 285 3.20 -18.77 4.33
N ASP A 286 3.61 -17.68 3.68
CA ASP A 286 4.56 -17.70 2.56
C ASP A 286 5.96 -18.18 2.98
N CYS A 287 6.28 -18.11 4.27
CA CYS A 287 7.56 -18.57 4.82
C CYS A 287 7.60 -20.05 5.19
N LEU A 288 6.47 -20.77 5.11
CA LEU A 288 6.37 -22.14 5.59
C LEU A 288 6.65 -23.20 4.52
N GLY A 289 7.03 -22.78 3.30
CA GLY A 289 7.33 -23.70 2.19
C GLY A 289 6.13 -24.59 1.86
N LEU A 290 4.93 -24.01 1.81
CA LEU A 290 3.69 -24.72 1.51
C LEU A 290 3.56 -24.96 -0.01
N GLU A 291 2.78 -25.96 -0.41
CA GLU A 291 2.49 -26.19 -1.83
C GLU A 291 1.52 -25.13 -2.39
N ILE A 292 0.57 -24.69 -1.56
CA ILE A 292 -0.46 -23.70 -1.91
C ILE A 292 -1.04 -23.06 -0.63
N ILE A 293 -1.49 -21.82 -0.75
CA ILE A 293 -2.34 -21.12 0.22
C ILE A 293 -3.76 -21.06 -0.35
N TYR A 294 -4.75 -21.47 0.42
CA TYR A 294 -6.14 -21.17 0.12
C TYR A 294 -6.62 -20.02 1.01
N ALA A 295 -7.20 -18.99 0.40
CA ALA A 295 -7.80 -17.88 1.11
C ALA A 295 -9.33 -17.98 1.10
N GLU A 296 -9.93 -17.82 2.27
CA GLU A 296 -11.37 -17.75 2.40
C GLU A 296 -11.89 -16.40 1.86
N PRO A 297 -12.93 -16.40 1.01
CA PRO A 297 -13.57 -15.15 0.60
C PRO A 297 -14.27 -14.48 1.78
N VAL A 298 -14.14 -13.15 1.89
CA VAL A 298 -14.78 -12.31 2.91
C VAL A 298 -15.99 -11.56 2.31
N PRO A 299 -16.94 -11.06 3.14
CA PRO A 299 -18.01 -10.19 2.66
C PRO A 299 -17.47 -8.95 1.91
N GLU A 300 -18.06 -8.58 0.78
CA GLU A 300 -17.58 -7.46 -0.06
C GLU A 300 -18.27 -6.13 0.25
N GLU A 301 -18.27 -5.78 1.53
CA GLU A 301 -18.75 -4.51 2.08
C GLU A 301 -17.61 -3.82 2.82
N GLY A 302 -17.62 -2.48 2.85
CA GLY A 302 -16.57 -1.70 3.50
C GLY A 302 -15.14 -2.14 3.11
N LEU A 303 -14.32 -2.49 4.10
CA LEU A 303 -12.94 -2.98 3.91
C LEU A 303 -12.84 -4.35 3.25
N GLY A 304 -13.90 -5.16 3.29
CA GLY A 304 -13.90 -6.46 2.64
C GLY A 304 -13.73 -6.37 1.12
N ARG A 305 -14.14 -5.25 0.49
CA ARG A 305 -13.83 -4.96 -0.92
C ARG A 305 -12.33 -4.80 -1.16
N ALA A 306 -11.62 -4.14 -0.25
CA ALA A 306 -10.17 -4.00 -0.33
C ALA A 306 -9.48 -5.35 -0.14
N ILE A 307 -9.88 -6.13 0.87
CA ILE A 307 -9.35 -7.49 1.12
C ILE A 307 -9.52 -8.37 -0.12
N MET A 308 -10.74 -8.43 -0.68
CA MET A 308 -11.02 -9.25 -1.84
C MET A 308 -10.30 -8.77 -3.11
N ASP A 309 -10.12 -7.46 -3.31
CA ASP A 309 -9.28 -6.95 -4.41
C ASP A 309 -7.83 -7.46 -4.29
N ARG A 310 -7.24 -7.42 -3.09
CA ARG A 310 -5.87 -7.95 -2.86
C ARG A 310 -5.79 -9.45 -3.10
N LEU A 311 -6.73 -10.23 -2.54
CA LEU A 311 -6.75 -11.68 -2.70
C LEU A 311 -6.92 -12.10 -4.16
N ARG A 312 -7.79 -11.42 -4.93
CA ARG A 312 -8.00 -11.71 -6.35
C ARG A 312 -6.74 -11.44 -7.17
N ARG A 313 -6.08 -10.31 -6.95
CA ARG A 313 -4.83 -9.96 -7.65
C ARG A 313 -3.68 -10.90 -7.29
N ALA A 314 -3.62 -11.33 -6.03
CA ALA A 314 -2.62 -12.31 -5.59
C ALA A 314 -2.86 -13.70 -6.22
N ALA A 315 -4.12 -14.08 -6.45
CA ALA A 315 -4.51 -15.38 -7.00
C ALA A 315 -4.48 -15.46 -8.53
N LEU A 316 -4.30 -14.34 -9.24
CA LEU A 316 -4.13 -14.35 -10.69
C LEU A 316 -2.78 -14.96 -11.06
N LYS A 317 -2.81 -15.99 -11.89
CA LYS A 317 -1.63 -16.66 -12.44
C LYS A 317 -1.24 -16.00 -13.76
N ASP A 318 0.07 -15.98 -14.04
CA ASP A 318 0.60 -15.79 -15.40
C ASP A 318 0.31 -17.01 -16.27
#